data_AF-A0A225V932-F1
#
_entry.id   AF-A0A225V932-F1
#
_cell.length_a   1.000
_cell.length_b   1.000
_cell.length_c   1.000
_cell.angle_alpha   90.00
_cell.angle_beta   90.00
_cell.angle_gamma   90.00
#
_symmetry.space_group_name_H-M   'P 1'
#
loop_
_entity.id
_entity.type
_entity.pdbx_description
1 polymer ?
#
loop_
_entity_poly.entity_id
_entity_poly.type
_entity_poly.pdbx_seq_one_letter_code
_entity_poly.pdbx_strand_id
1 'polypeptide(L)'
;MLEDITGQKIYGTHSASSGSTSGPSIVSVCLRCGWSLGGVQDRYCRYEAAGDQDLGRVVVGLPQNNSKSLHCHLTLLITERISFRIVPLKMFPSMVGDTHIVPVLHLCLASLAHHAEYLRRNISQKHPLLSSYIFRCPDIMVKLQGMLTTNENSWMRATGIPPHVELFQNMLKLELHYSSYLKYG
;
A
#
# COMPACT_ATOMS: atom_id res chain seq x y z
N MET A 1 10.89 12.52 20.07
CA MET A 1 12.16 12.27 19.35
C MET A 1 12.61 13.45 18.49
N LEU A 2 11.81 13.99 17.56
CA LEU A 2 12.18 15.21 16.81
C LEU A 2 11.96 16.51 17.62
N GLU A 3 10.90 16.58 18.44
CA GLU A 3 10.64 17.71 19.33
C GLU A 3 11.71 17.84 20.43
N ASP A 4 12.24 16.72 20.91
CA ASP A 4 13.31 16.68 21.94
C ASP A 4 14.65 17.23 21.41
N ILE A 5 14.83 17.28 20.08
CA ILE A 5 16.09 17.68 19.44
C ILE A 5 16.06 19.15 19.03
N THR A 6 14.90 19.71 18.66
CA THR A 6 14.81 21.07 18.10
C THR A 6 14.09 22.07 19.00
N GLY A 7 13.38 21.62 20.04
CA GLY A 7 12.57 22.50 20.91
C GLY A 7 11.41 23.19 20.19
N GLN A 8 11.20 22.90 18.90
CA GLN A 8 10.11 23.41 18.09
C GLN A 8 9.06 22.32 17.90
N LYS A 9 7.82 22.65 18.26
CA LYS A 9 6.64 21.86 17.92
C LYS A 9 6.37 22.02 16.42
N ILE A 10 6.90 21.09 15.63
CA ILE A 10 6.64 21.04 14.19
C ILE A 10 5.33 20.29 13.99
N TYR A 11 4.25 21.04 13.78
CA TYR A 11 2.97 20.46 13.39
C TYR A 11 3.00 20.21 11.88
N GLY A 12 3.22 18.96 11.47
CA GLY A 12 3.03 18.57 10.07
C GLY A 12 1.55 18.58 9.74
N THR A 13 1.09 19.46 8.84
CA THR A 13 -0.29 19.40 8.33
C THR A 13 -0.34 18.38 7.20
N HIS A 14 -0.95 17.22 7.47
CA HIS A 14 -1.27 16.23 6.44
C HIS A 14 -2.76 16.32 6.12
N SER A 15 -3.12 16.67 4.89
CA SER A 15 -4.50 16.74 4.43
C SER A 15 -4.79 15.60 3.45
N ALA A 16 -5.80 14.78 3.73
CA ALA A 16 -6.33 13.82 2.77
C ALA A 16 -7.72 14.31 2.32
N SER A 17 -7.81 14.88 1.12
CA SER A 17 -9.08 15.32 0.55
C SER A 17 -9.60 14.26 -0.42
N SER A 18 -10.66 13.57 -0.03
CA SER A 18 -11.50 12.84 -0.97
C SER A 18 -12.57 13.82 -1.47
N GLY A 19 -12.72 14.03 -2.78
CA GLY A 19 -13.74 14.92 -3.36
C GLY A 19 -15.18 14.39 -3.21
N SER A 20 -15.46 13.68 -2.12
CA SER A 20 -16.69 12.94 -1.84
C SER A 20 -17.21 13.31 -0.45
N THR A 21 -18.53 13.33 -0.31
CA THR A 21 -19.21 13.50 0.99
C THR A 21 -19.12 12.26 1.89
N SER A 22 -18.60 11.14 1.37
CA SER A 22 -18.38 9.89 2.10
C SER A 22 -16.89 9.55 2.18
N GLY A 23 -16.10 10.48 2.70
CA GLY A 23 -14.66 10.29 2.92
C GLY A 23 -14.33 9.43 4.16
N PRO A 24 -13.04 9.09 4.35
CA PRO A 24 -12.60 8.29 5.48
C PRO A 24 -12.85 9.00 6.81
N SER A 25 -13.08 8.21 7.87
CA SER A 25 -13.28 8.74 9.22
C SER A 25 -12.10 9.62 9.67
N ILE A 26 -12.41 10.71 10.37
CA ILE A 26 -11.41 11.59 10.99
C ILE A 26 -10.47 10.82 11.92
N VAL A 27 -10.95 9.73 12.51
CA VAL A 27 -10.15 8.82 13.36
C VAL A 27 -9.03 8.17 12.57
N SER A 28 -9.35 7.66 11.38
CA SER A 28 -8.35 7.08 10.48
C SER A 28 -7.32 8.13 10.04
N VAL A 29 -7.75 9.37 9.81
CA VAL A 29 -6.85 10.50 9.45
C VAL A 29 -5.89 10.81 10.60
N CYS A 30 -6.39 11.03 11.80
CA CYS A 30 -5.57 11.32 12.97
C CYS A 30 -4.55 10.20 13.24
N LEU A 31 -4.99 8.93 13.19
CA LEU A 31 -4.11 7.79 13.42
C LEU A 31 -2.99 7.68 12.35
N ARG A 32 -3.32 7.91 11.07
CA ARG A 32 -2.32 7.94 9.97
C ARG A 32 -1.34 9.10 10.07
N CYS A 33 -1.78 10.23 10.62
CA CYS A 33 -0.93 11.40 10.86
C CYS A 33 -0.10 11.28 12.14
N GLY A 34 -0.24 10.17 12.89
CA GLY A 34 0.43 9.99 14.18
C GLY A 34 -0.06 10.93 15.27
N TRP A 35 -1.28 11.44 15.15
CA TRP A 35 -1.89 12.34 16.12
C TRP A 35 -2.67 11.55 17.17
N SER A 36 -2.55 11.94 18.44
CA SER A 36 -3.47 11.46 19.48
C SER A 36 -4.84 12.10 19.27
N LEU A 37 -5.92 11.32 19.40
CA LEU A 37 -7.27 11.90 19.40
C LEU A 37 -7.57 12.64 20.71
N GLY A 38 -6.81 12.34 21.77
CA GLY A 38 -6.86 13.01 23.05
C GLY A 38 -8.10 12.70 23.88
N GLY A 39 -7.95 12.81 25.20
CA GLY A 39 -9.05 12.82 26.18
C GLY A 39 -10.06 11.69 26.02
N VAL A 40 -11.31 12.05 25.72
CA VAL A 40 -12.45 11.14 25.60
C VAL A 40 -12.44 10.40 24.26
N GLN A 41 -11.96 11.02 23.19
CA GLN A 41 -12.06 10.44 21.84
C GLN A 41 -11.19 9.18 21.68
N ASP A 42 -9.99 9.14 22.26
CA ASP A 42 -9.15 7.93 22.28
C ASP A 42 -9.86 6.72 22.96
N ARG A 43 -10.83 6.98 23.86
CA ARG A 43 -11.56 5.93 24.59
C ARG A 43 -12.75 5.36 23.82
N TYR A 44 -13.40 6.20 23.00
CA TYR A 44 -14.67 5.85 22.34
C TYR A 44 -14.55 5.70 20.82
N CYS A 45 -13.61 6.40 20.18
CA CYS A 45 -13.33 6.27 18.76
C CYS A 45 -12.28 5.17 18.54
N ARG A 46 -12.72 4.03 18.00
CA ARG A 46 -11.86 2.87 17.75
C ARG A 46 -11.24 2.93 16.36
N TYR A 47 -10.12 2.23 16.19
CA TYR A 47 -9.52 2.00 14.88
C TYR A 47 -10.51 1.25 13.98
N GLU A 48 -10.91 1.87 12.89
CA GLU A 48 -11.72 1.25 11.85
C GLU A 48 -10.83 0.84 10.69
N ALA A 49 -10.61 -0.48 10.55
CA ALA A 49 -9.76 -1.03 9.50
C ALA A 49 -10.24 -0.64 8.08
N ALA A 50 -11.55 -0.55 7.87
CA ALA A 50 -12.12 -0.12 6.59
C ALA A 50 -11.83 1.37 6.29
N GLY A 51 -11.92 2.23 7.31
CA GLY A 51 -11.62 3.66 7.19
C GLY A 51 -10.13 3.93 6.94
N ASP A 52 -9.23 3.16 7.55
CA ASP A 52 -7.78 3.26 7.31
C ASP A 52 -7.39 2.78 5.91
N GLN A 53 -8.07 1.76 5.39
CA GLN A 53 -7.87 1.28 4.03
C GLN A 53 -8.41 2.25 2.97
N ASP A 54 -9.58 2.85 3.20
CA ASP A 54 -10.11 3.91 2.33
C ASP A 54 -9.19 5.14 2.36
N LEU A 55 -8.79 5.61 3.54
CA LEU A 55 -7.82 6.69 3.66
C LEU A 55 -6.49 6.36 2.97
N GLY A 56 -6.01 5.13 3.11
CA GLY A 56 -4.81 4.67 2.42
C GLY A 56 -4.93 4.74 0.91
N ARG A 57 -6.11 4.39 0.36
CA ARG A 57 -6.42 4.54 -1.05
C ARG A 57 -6.37 6.01 -1.48
N VAL A 58 -6.97 6.92 -0.71
CA VAL A 58 -6.97 8.36 -0.98
C VAL A 58 -5.55 8.93 -0.98
N VAL A 59 -4.75 8.62 0.04
CA VAL A 59 -3.38 9.14 0.19
C VAL A 59 -2.44 8.66 -0.93
N VAL A 60 -2.63 7.43 -1.42
CA VAL A 60 -1.83 6.86 -2.52
C VAL A 60 -2.38 7.30 -3.90
N GLY A 61 -3.44 8.12 -3.95
CA GLY A 61 -4.03 8.62 -5.19
C GLY A 61 -4.69 7.52 -6.04
N LEU A 62 -5.08 6.41 -5.41
CA LEU A 62 -5.71 5.31 -6.11
C LEU A 62 -7.16 5.66 -6.48
N PRO A 63 -7.70 5.14 -7.59
CA PRO A 63 -9.09 5.36 -7.96
C PRO A 63 -10.03 4.89 -6.85
N GLN A 64 -10.85 5.82 -6.37
CA GLN A 64 -11.84 5.54 -5.33
C GLN A 64 -12.99 4.68 -5.85
N ASN A 65 -13.37 4.89 -7.11
CA ASN A 65 -14.51 4.24 -7.74
C ASN A 65 -14.21 2.86 -8.36
N ASN A 66 -13.06 2.28 -8.05
CA ASN A 66 -12.67 0.96 -8.54
C ASN A 66 -12.47 0.00 -7.37
N SER A 67 -13.29 -1.06 -7.34
CA SER A 67 -13.21 -2.13 -6.35
C SER A 67 -11.97 -3.01 -6.50
N LYS A 68 -11.28 -2.94 -7.66
CA LYS A 68 -10.04 -3.69 -7.87
C LYS A 68 -8.98 -3.23 -6.86
N SER A 69 -8.44 -4.24 -6.20
CA SER A 69 -7.69 -4.22 -4.96
C SER A 69 -6.46 -3.30 -5.01
N LEU A 70 -6.03 -2.81 -3.83
CA LEU A 70 -4.76 -2.11 -3.64
C LEU A 70 -3.68 -2.82 -4.48
N HIS A 71 -2.92 -2.08 -5.26
CA HIS A 71 -1.88 -2.59 -6.17
C HIS A 71 -0.73 -3.35 -5.49
N CYS A 72 -0.81 -3.70 -4.21
CA CYS A 72 0.11 -4.65 -3.60
C CYS A 72 -0.28 -6.11 -3.96
N HIS A 73 -0.47 -6.41 -5.24
CA HIS A 73 -0.50 -7.81 -5.73
C HIS A 73 0.92 -8.39 -5.87
N LEU A 74 1.95 -7.61 -5.56
CA LEU A 74 3.35 -8.02 -5.64
C LEU A 74 3.69 -8.91 -4.45
N THR A 75 3.42 -10.20 -4.61
CA THR A 75 3.88 -11.22 -3.66
C THR A 75 5.12 -11.86 -4.26
N LEU A 76 6.25 -11.81 -3.55
CA LEU A 76 7.33 -12.76 -3.82
C LEU A 76 6.82 -14.12 -3.36
N LEU A 77 6.63 -15.07 -4.30
CA LEU A 77 6.50 -16.48 -3.91
C LEU A 77 7.87 -16.88 -3.39
N ILE A 78 8.07 -16.72 -2.09
CA ILE A 78 9.34 -17.06 -1.46
C ILE A 78 9.37 -18.57 -1.25
N THR A 79 9.60 -19.31 -2.33
CA THR A 79 9.77 -20.76 -2.32
C THR A 79 11.18 -21.17 -1.90
N GLU A 80 12.19 -20.34 -2.15
CA GLU A 80 13.57 -20.63 -1.70
C GLU A 80 13.91 -19.98 -0.36
N ARG A 81 14.01 -20.82 0.68
CA ARG A 81 14.47 -20.46 2.05
C ARG A 81 15.77 -19.65 2.09
N ILE A 82 16.64 -19.82 1.10
CA ILE A 82 17.98 -19.19 1.05
C ILE A 82 17.85 -17.70 0.65
N SER A 83 17.06 -17.39 -0.39
CA SER A 83 16.81 -16.00 -0.80
C SER A 83 15.94 -15.23 0.20
N PHE A 84 15.07 -15.92 0.95
CA PHE A 84 14.21 -15.35 1.99
C PHE A 84 14.96 -14.62 3.10
N ARG A 85 16.13 -15.12 3.51
CA ARG A 85 16.88 -14.53 4.63
C ARG A 85 18.05 -13.69 4.17
N ILE A 86 18.77 -14.13 3.13
CA ILE A 86 20.02 -13.47 2.73
C ILE A 86 19.75 -12.11 2.10
N VAL A 87 18.75 -12.00 1.23
CA VAL A 87 18.48 -10.75 0.51
C VAL A 87 17.97 -9.65 1.46
N PRO A 88 16.97 -9.89 2.33
CA PRO A 88 16.57 -8.89 3.33
C PRO A 88 17.69 -8.56 4.32
N LEU A 89 18.51 -9.54 4.74
CA LEU A 89 19.65 -9.28 5.63
C LEU A 89 20.69 -8.34 4.98
N LYS A 90 20.94 -8.48 3.68
CA LYS A 90 21.89 -7.63 2.94
C LYS A 90 21.33 -6.25 2.60
N MET A 91 20.02 -6.14 2.36
CA MET A 91 19.36 -4.86 2.04
C MET A 91 18.97 -4.06 3.27
N PHE A 92 18.57 -4.75 4.35
CA PHE A 92 18.00 -4.16 5.56
C PHE A 92 18.61 -4.79 6.84
N PRO A 93 19.93 -4.69 7.03
CA PRO A 93 20.64 -5.39 8.10
C PRO A 93 20.13 -5.02 9.50
N SER A 94 19.75 -3.77 9.72
CA SER A 94 19.25 -3.28 11.00
C SER A 94 17.80 -3.69 11.32
N MET A 95 17.02 -4.11 10.32
CA MET A 95 15.58 -4.37 10.46
C MET A 95 15.24 -5.86 10.46
N VAL A 96 16.11 -6.71 9.92
CA VAL A 96 15.82 -8.15 9.78
C VAL A 96 15.77 -8.91 11.12
N GLY A 97 16.22 -8.28 12.21
CA GLY A 97 16.19 -8.86 13.56
C GLY A 97 14.78 -9.01 14.11
N ASP A 98 13.80 -8.25 13.60
CA ASP A 98 12.40 -8.35 13.98
C ASP A 98 11.65 -9.25 13.00
N THR A 99 11.14 -10.38 13.49
CA THR A 99 10.39 -11.34 12.66
C THR A 99 9.09 -10.78 12.08
N HIS A 100 8.50 -9.76 12.73
CA HIS A 100 7.23 -9.18 12.30
C HIS A 100 7.38 -8.23 11.11
N ILE A 101 8.56 -7.63 10.92
CA ILE A 101 8.81 -6.70 9.80
C ILE A 101 9.30 -7.42 8.55
N VAL A 102 9.84 -8.63 8.69
CA VAL A 102 10.36 -9.45 7.58
C VAL A 102 9.36 -9.56 6.42
N PRO A 103 8.05 -9.83 6.62
CA PRO A 103 7.09 -9.85 5.52
C PRO A 103 6.98 -8.52 4.77
N VAL A 104 7.03 -7.39 5.48
CA VAL A 104 7.00 -6.05 4.89
C VAL A 104 8.25 -5.80 4.04
N LEU A 105 9.42 -6.20 4.54
CA LEU A 105 10.68 -6.09 3.80
C LEU A 105 10.64 -6.89 2.49
N HIS A 106 9.98 -8.05 2.49
CA HIS A 106 9.77 -8.82 1.26
C HIS A 106 8.87 -8.11 0.26
N LEU A 107 7.78 -7.48 0.71
CA LEU A 107 6.93 -6.67 -0.17
C LEU A 107 7.71 -5.46 -0.75
N CYS A 108 8.57 -4.84 0.06
CA CYS A 108 9.45 -3.77 -0.43
C CYS A 108 10.43 -4.29 -1.51
N LEU A 109 11.05 -5.45 -1.30
CA LEU A 109 11.92 -6.09 -2.31
C LEU A 109 11.14 -6.45 -3.57
N ALA A 110 9.91 -6.95 -3.42
CA ALA A 110 9.04 -7.29 -4.55
C ALA A 110 8.76 -6.04 -5.40
N SER A 111 8.41 -4.94 -4.74
CA SER A 111 8.17 -3.65 -5.39
C SER A 111 9.42 -3.12 -6.09
N LEU A 112 10.58 -3.18 -5.45
CA LEU A 112 11.84 -2.74 -6.06
C LEU A 112 12.22 -3.58 -7.28
N ALA A 113 12.06 -4.90 -7.22
CA ALA A 113 12.36 -5.80 -8.32
C ALA A 113 11.42 -5.61 -9.52
N HIS A 114 10.12 -5.41 -9.25
CA HIS A 114 9.12 -5.13 -10.28
C HIS A 114 9.40 -3.81 -11.01
N HIS A 115 9.76 -2.77 -10.26
CA HIS A 115 10.01 -1.44 -10.82
C HIS A 115 11.49 -1.20 -11.15
N ALA A 116 12.35 -2.21 -11.14
CA ALA A 116 13.80 -2.04 -11.28
C ALA A 116 14.19 -1.32 -12.58
N GLU A 117 13.56 -1.68 -13.70
CA GLU A 117 13.78 -1.05 -15.00
C GLU A 117 13.29 0.40 -15.04
N TYR A 118 12.12 0.67 -14.44
CA TYR A 118 11.59 2.03 -14.31
C TYR A 118 12.54 2.90 -13.47
N LEU A 119 13.02 2.38 -12.34
CA LEU A 119 13.94 3.11 -11.47
C LEU A 119 15.23 3.41 -12.23
N ARG A 120 15.90 2.43 -12.84
CA ARG A 120 17.14 2.64 -13.60
C ARG A 120 17.05 3.75 -14.66
N ARG A 121 15.89 3.92 -15.28
CA ARG A 121 15.66 4.96 -16.31
C ARG A 121 15.36 6.33 -15.73
N ASN A 122 14.70 6.40 -14.57
CA ASN A 122 14.13 7.64 -14.05
C ASN A 122 14.89 8.25 -12.86
N ILE A 123 15.69 7.47 -12.13
CA ILE A 123 16.52 8.01 -11.04
C ILE A 123 17.94 8.31 -11.50
N SER A 124 18.55 9.34 -10.90
CA SER A 124 19.94 9.71 -11.19
C SER A 124 20.89 8.52 -10.98
N GLN A 125 21.88 8.37 -11.86
CA GLN A 125 22.89 7.30 -11.75
C GLN A 125 23.67 7.33 -10.43
N LYS A 126 23.76 8.49 -9.77
CA LYS A 126 24.42 8.65 -8.47
C LYS A 126 23.51 8.35 -7.27
N HIS A 127 22.27 7.96 -7.52
CA HIS A 127 21.30 7.74 -6.45
C HIS A 127 21.70 6.52 -5.59
N PRO A 128 21.74 6.63 -4.25
CA PRO A 128 22.20 5.55 -3.36
C PRO A 128 21.47 4.22 -3.52
N LEU A 129 20.22 4.24 -3.98
CA LEU A 129 19.44 3.04 -4.29
C LEU A 129 20.13 2.14 -5.32
N LEU A 130 20.75 2.72 -6.36
CA LEU A 130 21.44 1.95 -7.40
C LEU A 130 22.74 1.32 -6.87
N SER A 131 23.29 1.86 -5.78
CA SER A 131 24.43 1.29 -5.05
C SER A 131 24.03 0.17 -4.09
N SER A 132 22.73 -0.10 -3.92
CA SER A 132 22.25 -1.16 -3.04
C SER A 132 22.50 -2.57 -3.60
N TYR A 133 22.42 -3.59 -2.75
CA TYR A 133 22.83 -4.96 -3.09
C TYR A 133 22.09 -5.53 -4.30
N ILE A 134 20.76 -5.36 -4.38
CA ILE A 134 19.96 -5.91 -5.48
C ILE A 134 20.26 -5.25 -6.83
N PHE A 135 20.64 -3.97 -6.85
CA PHE A 135 20.94 -3.24 -8.09
C PHE A 135 22.37 -3.45 -8.57
N ARG A 136 23.30 -3.80 -7.67
CA ARG A 136 24.70 -4.14 -7.99
C ARG A 136 24.91 -5.57 -8.49
N CYS A 137 24.00 -6.50 -8.16
CA CYS A 137 24.10 -7.91 -8.54
C CYS A 137 22.98 -8.29 -9.52
N PRO A 138 23.23 -8.29 -10.84
CA PRO A 138 22.21 -8.59 -11.85
C PRO A 138 21.55 -9.97 -11.66
N ASP A 139 22.33 -10.99 -11.29
CA ASP A 139 21.83 -12.36 -11.11
C ASP A 139 20.74 -12.44 -10.03
N ILE A 140 20.91 -11.67 -8.95
CA ILE A 140 19.94 -11.61 -7.85
C ILE A 140 18.69 -10.88 -8.29
N MET A 141 18.83 -9.80 -9.06
CA MET A 141 17.68 -9.08 -9.62
C MET A 141 16.86 -9.98 -10.54
N VAL A 142 17.51 -10.71 -11.45
CA VAL A 142 16.84 -11.66 -12.36
C VAL A 142 16.15 -12.78 -11.56
N LYS A 143 16.82 -13.31 -10.53
CA LYS A 143 16.22 -14.32 -9.65
C LYS A 143 14.99 -13.78 -8.91
N LEU A 144 15.07 -12.58 -8.34
CA LEU A 144 13.94 -11.94 -7.66
C LEU A 144 12.78 -11.70 -8.62
N GLN A 145 13.06 -11.23 -9.83
CA GLN A 145 12.05 -11.02 -10.86
C GLN A 145 11.38 -12.33 -11.29
N GLY A 146 12.13 -13.43 -11.39
CA GLY A 146 11.56 -14.76 -11.65
C GLY A 146 10.69 -15.30 -10.51
N MET A 147 10.87 -14.81 -9.28
CA MET A 147 10.06 -15.19 -8.11
C MET A 147 8.86 -14.27 -7.87
N LEU A 148 8.73 -13.18 -8.64
CA LEU A 148 7.60 -12.26 -8.53
C LEU A 148 6.33 -12.93 -9.05
N THR A 149 5.28 -12.86 -8.25
CA THR A 149 3.93 -13.14 -8.72
C THR A 149 3.05 -11.92 -8.55
N THR A 150 2.21 -11.67 -9.55
CA THR A 150 1.23 -10.58 -9.59
C THR A 150 -0.20 -11.10 -9.45
N ASN A 151 -0.37 -12.39 -9.15
CA ASN A 151 -1.68 -13.02 -9.06
C ASN A 151 -2.41 -12.57 -7.79
N GLU A 152 -3.73 -12.47 -7.87
CA GLU A 152 -4.61 -12.20 -6.74
C GLU A 152 -4.45 -13.30 -5.68
N ASN A 153 -3.74 -12.99 -4.60
CA ASN A 153 -3.59 -13.91 -3.47
C ASN A 153 -4.62 -13.56 -2.39
N SER A 154 -5.26 -14.57 -1.81
CA SER A 154 -6.26 -14.42 -0.74
C SER A 154 -5.68 -13.79 0.53
N TRP A 155 -4.35 -13.75 0.65
CA TRP A 155 -3.61 -13.16 1.76
C TRP A 155 -3.92 -11.67 1.99
N MET A 156 -4.15 -10.88 0.93
CA MET A 156 -4.37 -9.43 1.06
C MET A 156 -5.54 -8.98 0.20
N ARG A 157 -6.74 -9.14 0.75
CA ARG A 157 -7.97 -8.61 0.17
C ARG A 157 -8.14 -7.15 0.56
N ALA A 158 -8.21 -6.24 -0.40
CA ALA A 158 -8.60 -4.86 -0.12
C ALA A 158 -10.07 -4.80 0.31
N THR A 159 -10.34 -4.43 1.55
CA THR A 159 -11.70 -4.33 2.12
C THR A 159 -12.19 -2.88 2.29
N GLY A 160 -11.32 -1.88 2.08
CA GLY A 160 -11.64 -0.45 2.12
C GLY A 160 -12.17 0.06 0.78
N ILE A 161 -13.19 -0.62 0.27
CA ILE A 161 -13.95 -0.15 -0.90
C ILE A 161 -15.11 0.68 -0.35
N PRO A 162 -15.22 1.97 -0.70
CA PRO A 162 -16.33 2.78 -0.23
C PRO A 162 -17.68 2.18 -0.65
N PRO A 163 -18.71 2.21 0.21
CA PRO A 163 -20.00 1.57 -0.06
C PRO A 163 -20.70 2.12 -1.31
N HIS A 164 -20.44 3.38 -1.68
CA HIS A 164 -21.01 3.99 -2.89
C HIS A 164 -20.53 3.30 -4.18
N VAL A 165 -19.34 2.67 -4.17
CA VAL A 165 -18.80 1.95 -5.34
C VAL A 165 -19.62 0.69 -5.61
N GLU A 166 -20.00 -0.04 -4.57
CA GLU A 166 -20.84 -1.24 -4.69
C GLU A 166 -22.26 -0.88 -5.12
N LEU A 167 -22.83 0.19 -4.55
CA LEU A 167 -24.13 0.72 -4.97
C LEU A 167 -24.12 1.12 -6.45
N PHE A 168 -23.09 1.83 -6.91
CA PHE A 168 -22.95 2.22 -8.31
C PHE A 168 -22.80 1.01 -9.25
N GLN A 169 -22.03 0.00 -8.86
CA GLN A 169 -21.91 -1.25 -9.63
C GLN A 169 -23.25 -1.98 -9.75
N ASN A 170 -24.06 -2.00 -8.69
CA ASN A 170 -25.38 -2.62 -8.71
C ASN A 170 -26.35 -1.83 -9.61
N MET A 171 -26.29 -0.50 -9.61
CA MET A 171 -27.08 0.34 -10.53
C MET A 171 -26.72 0.08 -11.99
N LEU A 172 -25.42 0.02 -12.34
CA LEU A 172 -24.98 -0.28 -13.70
C LEU A 172 -25.44 -1.68 -14.17
N LYS A 173 -25.38 -2.69 -13.28
CA LYS A 173 -25.89 -4.03 -13.58
C LYS A 173 -27.40 -4.02 -13.86
N LEU A 174 -28.17 -3.24 -13.09
CA LEU A 174 -29.60 -3.07 -13.32
C LEU A 174 -29.88 -2.38 -14.66
N GLU A 175 -29.17 -1.31 -15.00
CA GLU A 175 -29.35 -0.62 -16.30
C GLU A 175 -29.04 -1.53 -17.50
N LEU A 176 -27.98 -2.34 -17.40
CA LEU A 176 -27.66 -3.34 -18.43
C LEU A 176 -28.74 -4.42 -18.54
N HIS A 177 -29.26 -4.89 -17.40
CA HIS A 177 -30.35 -5.85 -17.35
C HIS A 177 -31.61 -5.27 -18.03
N TYR A 178 -32.05 -4.07 -17.63
CA TYR A 178 -33.21 -3.38 -18.24
C TYR A 178 -33.00 -3.05 -19.74
N SER A 179 -31.80 -2.63 -20.14
CA SER A 179 -31.48 -2.38 -21.57
C SER A 179 -31.50 -3.65 -22.41
N SER A 180 -31.25 -4.82 -21.81
CA SER A 180 -31.35 -6.09 -22.54
C SER A 180 -32.82 -6.42 -22.85
N TYR A 181 -33.75 -6.18 -21.94
CA TYR A 181 -35.19 -6.38 -22.20
C TYR A 181 -35.74 -5.43 -23.28
N LEU A 182 -35.27 -4.18 -23.32
CA LEU A 182 -35.68 -3.19 -24.34
C LEU A 182 -35.14 -3.49 -25.74
N LYS A 183 -34.13 -4.36 -25.88
CA LYS A 183 -33.59 -4.79 -27.19
C LYS A 183 -34.28 -6.03 -27.77
N TYR A 184 -35.08 -6.73 -26.96
CA TYR A 184 -35.78 -7.98 -27.36
C TYR A 184 -37.31 -7.86 -27.31
N GLY A 185 -37.85 -6.64 -27.16
CA GLY A 185 -39.27 -6.32 -27.32
C GLY A 185 -39.48 -5.35 -28.48
#